data_AF-A0A969NIV0-F1
#
_entry.id   AF-A0A969NIV0-F1
#
_cell.length_a   1.000
_cell.length_b   1.000
_cell.length_c   1.000
_cell.angle_alpha   90.00
_cell.angle_beta   90.00
_cell.angle_gamma   90.00
#
_symmetry.space_group_name_H-M   'P 1'
#
loop_
_entity.id
_entity.type
_entity.pdbx_description
1 polymer ?
#
loop_
_entity_poly.entity_id
_entity_poly.type
_entity_poly.pdbx_seq_one_letter_code
_entity_poly.pdbx_strand_id
1 'polypeptide(L)'
;MAYEVVVVGIGTDGTKLLKVWGYEKKAELAKIEAKKNAVAACLFKGAVGDREKVVKPIVADPREADSHEAYFDKFFETGGQYLQYVGITNDATGKDIVKMQKGYKVGVVVSVNYDELRKRNGTPGNC
;
A
#
# COMPACT_ATOMS: atom_id res chain seq x y z
N MET A 1 7.96 -5.79 12.77
CA MET A 1 6.52 -5.45 12.82
C MET A 1 5.81 -6.26 11.75
N ALA A 2 4.88 -7.13 12.13
CA ALA A 2 4.18 -8.02 11.21
C ALA A 2 2.96 -7.27 10.62
N TYR A 3 3.15 -6.62 9.47
CA TYR A 3 2.04 -6.11 8.66
C TYR A 3 1.67 -7.16 7.62
N GLU A 4 0.38 -7.40 7.48
CA GLU A 4 -0.17 -8.41 6.58
C GLU A 4 -0.71 -7.66 5.37
N VAL A 5 -0.04 -7.81 4.23
CA VAL A 5 -0.40 -7.19 2.96
C VAL A 5 -0.65 -8.28 1.94
N VAL A 6 -1.84 -8.28 1.35
CA VAL A 6 -2.28 -9.27 0.37
C VAL A 6 -2.85 -8.54 -0.84
N VAL A 7 -2.42 -8.95 -2.03
CA VAL A 7 -2.99 -8.40 -3.26
C VAL A 7 -4.35 -9.04 -3.51
N VAL A 8 -5.41 -8.25 -3.31
CA VAL A 8 -6.79 -8.75 -3.48
C VAL A 8 -7.25 -8.65 -4.93
N GLY A 9 -6.69 -7.72 -5.70
CA GLY A 9 -7.06 -7.54 -7.10
C GLY A 9 -6.10 -6.65 -7.86
N ILE A 10 -6.22 -6.69 -9.17
CA ILE A 10 -5.55 -5.78 -10.09
C ILE A 10 -6.67 -5.20 -10.94
N GLY A 11 -6.84 -3.89 -10.90
CA GLY A 11 -7.75 -3.15 -11.76
C GLY A 11 -7.26 -3.17 -13.20
N THR A 12 -8.20 -3.12 -14.14
CA THR A 12 -7.95 -3.10 -15.58
C THR A 12 -7.05 -1.94 -16.01
N ASP A 13 -7.07 -0.82 -15.29
CA ASP A 13 -6.25 0.37 -15.53
C ASP A 13 -4.81 0.28 -14.97
N GLY A 14 -4.39 -0.89 -14.47
CA GLY A 14 -3.04 -1.09 -13.88
C GLY A 14 -2.93 -0.68 -12.41
N THR A 15 -4.05 -0.29 -11.79
CA THR A 15 -4.17 -0.11 -10.34
C THR A 15 -4.08 -1.47 -9.63
N LYS A 16 -3.32 -1.57 -8.55
CA LYS A 16 -3.24 -2.78 -7.72
C LYS A 16 -4.01 -2.55 -6.43
N LEU A 17 -4.92 -3.47 -6.10
CA LEU A 17 -5.70 -3.46 -4.89
C LEU A 17 -4.98 -4.30 -3.84
N LEU A 18 -4.51 -3.65 -2.78
CA LEU A 18 -3.84 -4.28 -1.67
C LEU A 18 -4.72 -4.21 -0.44
N LYS A 19 -4.99 -5.36 0.15
CA LYS A 19 -5.62 -5.45 1.45
C LYS A 19 -4.54 -5.53 2.51
N VAL A 20 -4.53 -4.53 3.38
CA VAL A 20 -3.61 -4.41 4.49
C VAL A 20 -4.39 -4.47 5.80
N TRP A 21 -3.82 -5.16 6.78
CA TRP A 21 -4.41 -5.25 8.11
C TRP A 21 -3.60 -4.43 9.12
N GLY A 22 -4.24 -3.42 9.70
CA GLY A 22 -3.70 -2.64 10.81
C GLY A 22 -4.24 -3.16 12.15
N TYR A 23 -3.40 -3.11 13.19
CA TYR A 23 -3.77 -3.49 14.55
C TYR A 23 -3.53 -2.29 15.46
N GLU A 24 -4.60 -1.67 15.95
CA GLU A 24 -4.45 -0.44 16.73
C GLU A 24 -5.58 -0.29 17.76
N LYS A 25 -5.38 0.58 18.76
CA LYS A 25 -6.42 0.85 19.77
C LYS A 25 -7.56 1.69 19.19
N LYS A 26 -7.29 2.47 18.14
CA LYS A 26 -8.28 3.28 17.42
C LYS A 26 -8.36 2.84 15.97
N ALA A 27 -9.57 2.64 15.48
CA ALA A 27 -9.77 2.23 14.09
C ALA A 27 -9.22 3.25 13.09
N GLU A 28 -9.31 4.54 13.39
CA GLU A 28 -8.78 5.60 12.52
C GLU A 28 -7.26 5.56 12.38
N LEU A 29 -6.54 5.36 13.51
CA LEU A 29 -5.09 5.21 13.50
C LEU A 29 -4.67 3.93 12.76
N ALA A 30 -5.39 2.82 12.99
CA ALA A 30 -5.18 1.57 12.27
C ALA A 30 -5.26 1.77 10.75
N LYS A 31 -6.23 2.58 10.28
CA LYS A 31 -6.38 2.88 8.85
C LYS A 31 -5.22 3.69 8.31
N ILE A 32 -4.78 4.72 9.02
CA ILE A 32 -3.67 5.59 8.59
C ILE A 32 -2.38 4.79 8.48
N GLU A 33 -2.08 3.99 9.50
CA GLU A 33 -0.88 3.16 9.53
C GLU A 33 -0.92 2.07 8.46
N ALA A 34 -2.07 1.41 8.27
CA ALA A 34 -2.26 0.43 7.22
C ALA A 34 -2.00 1.02 5.83
N LYS A 35 -2.50 2.24 5.55
CA LYS A 35 -2.26 2.94 4.27
C LYS A 35 -0.77 3.15 4.00
N LYS A 36 -0.03 3.69 4.98
CA LYS A 36 1.42 3.91 4.85
C LYS A 36 2.15 2.60 4.59
N ASN A 37 1.82 1.56 5.35
CA ASN A 37 2.42 0.24 5.21
C ASN A 37 2.12 -0.42 3.85
N ALA A 38 0.92 -0.26 3.30
CA ALA A 38 0.57 -0.85 2.01
C ALA A 38 1.40 -0.28 0.87
N VAL A 39 1.58 1.04 0.83
CA VAL A 39 2.37 1.69 -0.22
C VAL A 39 3.86 1.44 -0.01
N ALA A 40 4.35 1.49 1.23
CA ALA A 40 5.73 1.12 1.55
C ALA A 40 6.03 -0.34 1.15
N ALA A 41 5.09 -1.26 1.40
CA ALA A 41 5.21 -2.63 0.95
C ALA A 41 5.27 -2.71 -0.57
N CYS A 42 4.40 -2.01 -1.32
CA CYS A 42 4.47 -1.96 -2.79
C CYS A 42 5.78 -1.41 -3.33
N LEU A 43 6.35 -0.41 -2.67
CA LEU A 43 7.55 0.27 -3.15
C LEU A 43 8.80 -0.55 -2.87
N PHE A 44 9.00 -0.97 -1.62
CA PHE A 44 10.27 -1.55 -1.17
C PHE A 44 10.25 -3.08 -1.08
N LYS A 45 9.10 -3.68 -0.76
CA LYS A 45 9.02 -5.12 -0.46
C LYS A 45 8.37 -5.94 -1.59
N GLY A 46 7.47 -5.33 -2.33
CA GLY A 46 6.45 -6.04 -3.08
C GLY A 46 5.37 -6.66 -2.17
N ALA A 47 4.33 -7.19 -2.80
CA ALA A 47 3.27 -7.91 -2.14
C ALA A 47 2.82 -9.06 -3.04
N VAL A 48 2.38 -10.16 -2.43
CA VAL A 48 1.91 -11.35 -3.16
C VAL A 48 0.48 -11.61 -2.73
N GLY A 49 -0.39 -11.89 -3.67
CA GLY A 49 -1.78 -12.29 -3.43
C GLY A 49 -2.07 -13.67 -3.98
N ASP A 50 -3.32 -14.09 -3.81
CA ASP A 50 -3.80 -15.38 -4.28
C ASP A 50 -3.88 -15.43 -5.82
N ARG A 51 -3.29 -16.49 -6.40
CA ARG A 51 -3.35 -16.85 -7.82
C ARG A 51 -2.73 -15.79 -8.75
N GLU A 52 -1.39 -15.70 -8.73
CA GLU A 52 -0.57 -14.89 -9.66
C GLU A 52 -0.64 -13.36 -9.49
N LYS A 53 -1.38 -12.87 -8.49
CA LYS A 53 -1.43 -11.44 -8.17
C LYS A 53 -0.17 -11.00 -7.44
N VAL A 54 0.92 -10.78 -8.18
CA VAL A 54 2.18 -10.31 -7.62
C VAL A 54 2.37 -8.81 -7.89
N VAL A 55 2.69 -8.07 -6.84
CA VAL A 55 3.21 -6.72 -6.89
C VAL A 55 4.71 -6.83 -6.66
N LYS A 56 5.51 -6.53 -7.69
CA LYS A 56 6.96 -6.43 -7.51
C LYS A 56 7.29 -5.11 -6.79
N PRO A 57 8.33 -5.05 -5.96
CA PRO A 57 8.82 -3.77 -5.48
C PRO A 57 9.17 -2.88 -6.67
N ILE A 58 8.76 -1.61 -6.62
CA ILE A 58 9.13 -0.62 -7.63
C ILE A 58 10.59 -0.22 -7.43
N VAL A 59 10.98 -0.05 -6.17
CA VAL A 59 12.34 0.28 -5.75
C VAL A 59 12.93 -0.98 -5.13
N ALA A 60 13.43 -1.87 -5.99
CA ALA A 60 14.11 -3.09 -5.55
C ALA A 60 15.53 -2.81 -5.04
N ASP A 61 16.14 -1.72 -5.51
CA ASP A 61 17.49 -1.32 -5.15
C ASP A 61 17.50 -0.53 -3.83
N PRO A 62 18.23 -0.99 -2.79
CA PRO A 62 18.29 -0.29 -1.51
C PRO A 62 18.98 1.09 -1.64
N ARG A 63 19.80 1.31 -2.67
CA ARG A 63 20.45 2.60 -2.95
C ARG A 63 19.47 3.65 -3.44
N GLU A 64 18.52 3.22 -4.28
CA GLU A 64 17.41 4.03 -4.75
C GLU A 64 16.44 4.27 -3.59
N ALA A 65 16.21 3.26 -2.74
CA ALA A 65 15.36 3.40 -1.56
C ALA A 65 15.90 4.46 -0.58
N ASP A 66 17.21 4.44 -0.31
CA ASP A 66 17.90 5.38 0.57
C ASP A 66 17.94 6.79 -0.04
N SER A 67 18.28 6.90 -1.34
CA SER A 67 18.28 8.19 -2.04
C SER A 67 16.89 8.80 -2.18
N HIS A 68 15.84 7.96 -2.20
CA HIS A 68 14.46 8.38 -2.31
C HIS A 68 13.77 8.39 -0.95
N GLU A 69 14.44 8.13 0.18
CA GLU A 69 13.80 8.15 1.50
C GLU A 69 13.15 9.50 1.77
N ALA A 70 13.88 10.60 1.52
CA ALA A 70 13.34 11.96 1.63
C ALA A 70 12.23 12.26 0.61
N TYR A 71 12.27 11.62 -0.57
CA TYR A 71 11.20 11.71 -1.55
C TYR A 71 9.95 10.97 -1.05
N PHE A 72 10.11 9.77 -0.52
CA PHE A 72 9.03 8.95 0.02
C PHE A 72 8.46 9.55 1.29
N ASP A 73 9.26 10.17 2.15
CA ASP A 73 8.79 10.87 3.35
C ASP A 73 7.85 12.02 2.97
N LYS A 74 8.26 12.87 2.01
CA LYS A 74 7.40 13.89 1.40
C LYS A 74 6.20 13.31 0.64
N PHE A 75 6.40 12.17 -0.01
CA PHE A 75 5.35 11.46 -0.72
C PHE A 75 4.29 10.97 0.25
N PHE A 76 4.66 10.47 1.43
CA PHE A 76 3.82 9.97 2.51
C PHE A 76 3.36 11.03 3.52
N GLU A 77 3.80 12.27 3.34
CA GLU A 77 3.41 13.40 4.14
C GLU A 77 1.89 13.60 4.07
N THR A 78 1.29 14.15 5.12
CA THR A 78 -0.15 14.40 5.18
C THR A 78 -0.55 15.40 4.08
N GLY A 79 -1.24 14.95 3.03
CA GLY A 79 -1.54 15.77 1.85
C GLY A 79 -0.57 15.57 0.68
N GLY A 80 0.38 14.63 0.80
CA GLY A 80 1.40 14.35 -0.21
C GLY A 80 0.87 13.73 -1.50
N GLN A 81 1.77 13.60 -2.48
CA GLN A 81 1.45 13.08 -3.82
C GLN A 81 0.94 11.63 -3.80
N TYR A 82 1.23 10.85 -2.75
CA TYR A 82 0.71 9.50 -2.64
C TYR A 82 -0.82 9.44 -2.71
N LEU A 83 -1.55 10.43 -2.20
CA LEU A 83 -3.01 10.48 -2.26
C LEU A 83 -3.58 10.52 -3.68
N GLN A 84 -2.77 10.96 -4.65
CA GLN A 84 -3.16 11.01 -6.07
C GLN A 84 -3.06 9.63 -6.71
N TYR A 85 -2.11 8.82 -6.24
CA TYR A 85 -1.86 7.46 -6.73
C TYR A 85 -2.45 6.38 -5.82
N VAL A 86 -2.83 6.71 -4.59
CA VAL A 86 -3.49 5.82 -3.64
C VAL A 86 -4.94 6.26 -3.47
N GLY A 87 -5.84 5.52 -4.12
CA GLY A 87 -7.25 5.58 -3.84
C GLY A 87 -7.58 4.68 -2.66
N ILE A 88 -8.46 5.12 -1.77
CA ILE A 88 -9.06 4.21 -0.79
C ILE A 88 -10.26 3.58 -1.50
N THR A 89 -10.16 2.31 -1.84
CA THR A 89 -11.24 1.61 -2.57
C THR A 89 -12.30 1.08 -1.62
N ASN A 90 -11.89 0.75 -0.40
CA ASN A 90 -12.80 0.43 0.69
C ASN A 90 -12.25 1.10 1.94
N ASP A 91 -12.77 2.29 2.25
CA ASP A 91 -12.62 2.85 3.59
C ASP A 91 -13.14 1.78 4.53
N ALA A 92 -12.33 1.31 5.48
CA ALA A 92 -12.78 0.29 6.41
C ALA A 92 -14.09 0.74 7.05
N THR A 93 -15.20 0.27 6.50
CA THR A 93 -16.54 0.49 7.02
C THR A 93 -16.64 -0.42 8.23
N GLY A 94 -17.54 -0.16 9.17
CA GLY A 94 -17.58 -0.86 10.46
C GLY A 94 -17.54 -2.40 10.42
N LYS A 95 -17.76 -3.02 9.25
CA LYS A 95 -17.58 -4.46 8.98
C LYS A 95 -16.12 -4.93 8.84
N ASP A 96 -15.22 -4.07 8.38
CA ASP A 96 -13.78 -4.38 8.27
C ASP A 96 -13.01 -4.07 9.57
N ILE A 97 -13.68 -3.48 10.56
CA ILE A 97 -13.16 -3.23 11.91
C ILE A 97 -13.56 -4.41 12.81
N VAL A 98 -12.64 -5.36 12.96
CA VAL A 98 -12.79 -6.49 13.86
C VAL A 98 -12.31 -6.09 15.25
N LYS A 99 -13.26 -5.94 16.19
CA LYS A 99 -12.92 -5.75 17.60
C LYS A 99 -12.32 -7.05 18.15
N MET A 100 -11.05 -7.04 18.48
CA MET A 100 -10.37 -8.13 19.18
C MET A 100 -10.36 -7.87 20.69
N GLN A 101 -10.09 -8.92 21.47
CA GLN A 101 -9.99 -8.86 22.92
C GLN A 101 -8.86 -7.92 23.42
N LYS A 102 -7.86 -7.63 22.57
CA LYS A 102 -6.66 -6.83 22.89
C LYS A 102 -6.47 -5.58 22.03
N GLY A 103 -7.45 -5.22 21.19
CA GLY A 103 -7.37 -4.07 20.27
C GLY A 103 -8.36 -4.18 19.10
N TYR A 104 -8.23 -3.33 18.08
CA TYR A 104 -9.03 -3.42 16.86
C TYR A 104 -8.13 -3.85 15.69
N LYS A 105 -8.56 -4.89 14.96
CA LYS A 105 -7.99 -5.26 13.66
C LYS A 105 -8.81 -4.59 12.58
N VAL A 106 -8.18 -3.75 11.76
CA VAL A 106 -8.87 -3.04 10.68
C VAL A 106 -8.29 -3.46 9.35
N GLY A 107 -9.13 -4.04 8.49
CA GLY A 107 -8.78 -4.36 7.12
C GLY A 107 -9.06 -3.16 6.22
N VAL A 108 -8.03 -2.60 5.58
CA VAL A 108 -8.21 -1.53 4.60
C VAL A 108 -7.80 -2.05 3.24
N VAL A 109 -8.63 -1.82 2.23
CA VAL A 109 -8.26 -2.07 0.84
C VAL A 109 -7.85 -0.74 0.22
N VAL A 110 -6.60 -0.69 -0.22
CA VAL A 110 -6.00 0.47 -0.86
C VAL A 110 -5.70 0.13 -2.32
N SER A 111 -6.22 0.95 -3.22
CA SER A 111 -5.91 0.95 -4.64
C SER A 111 -4.68 1.81 -4.86
N VAL A 112 -3.58 1.20 -5.29
CA VAL A 112 -2.35 1.90 -5.64
C VAL A 112 -2.20 1.86 -7.16
N ASN A 113 -2.10 3.02 -7.82
CA ASN A 113 -1.79 3.15 -9.24
C ASN A 113 -0.34 2.74 -9.50
N TYR A 114 -0.14 1.43 -9.54
CA TYR A 114 1.17 0.83 -9.72
C TYR A 114 1.74 1.12 -11.11
N ASP A 115 0.91 1.20 -12.16
CA ASP A 115 1.40 1.54 -13.50
C ASP A 115 2.00 2.94 -13.59
N GLU A 116 1.31 3.95 -13.04
CA GLU A 116 1.83 5.33 -12.99
C GLU A 116 3.04 5.47 -12.09
N LEU A 117 3.00 4.88 -10.90
CA LEU A 117 4.14 4.87 -9.98
C LEU A 117 5.35 4.20 -10.62
N ARG A 118 5.15 3.06 -11.29
CA ARG A 118 6.21 2.38 -12.02
C ARG A 118 6.71 3.26 -13.16
N LYS A 119 5.85 3.81 -14.02
CA LYS A 119 6.28 4.72 -15.11
C LYS A 119 7.12 5.89 -14.59
N ARG A 120 6.70 6.51 -13.49
CA ARG A 120 7.35 7.68 -12.92
C ARG A 120 8.68 7.36 -12.23
N ASN A 121 8.76 6.22 -11.54
CA ASN A 121 9.96 5.80 -10.81
C ASN A 121 10.87 4.85 -11.60
N GLY A 122 10.43 4.32 -12.74
CA GLY A 122 11.19 3.36 -13.54
C GLY A 122 10.55 3.10 -14.90
N THR A 123 11.11 3.67 -15.96
CA THR A 123 10.87 3.21 -17.33
C THR A 123 12.24 2.88 -17.95
N PRO A 124 12.43 1.78 -18.72
CA PRO A 124 11.41 1.01 -19.47
C PRO A 124 11.33 -0.49 -19.16
N GLY A 125 10.20 -1.10 -19.51
CA GLY A 125 10.09 -2.56 -19.56
C GLY A 125 8.71 -3.04 -20.02
N ASN A 126 8.43 -2.82 -21.31
CA ASN A 126 7.60 -3.57 -22.28
C ASN A 126 7.56 -2.67 -23.54
N CYS A 127 8.08 -3.01 -24.72
CA CYS A 127 8.59 -4.25 -25.31
C CYS A 127 9.83 -3.95 -26.14
#